data_AF-A0A3P5Z7B9-F1
#
_entry.id   AF-A0A3P5Z7B9-F1
#
_cell.length_a   1.000
_cell.length_b   1.000
_cell.length_c   1.000
_cell.angle_alpha   90.00
_cell.angle_beta   90.00
_cell.angle_gamma   90.00
#
_symmetry.space_group_name_H-M   'P 1'
#
loop_
_entity.id
_entity.type
_entity.pdbx_description
1 polymer ?
#
loop_
_entity_poly.entity_id
_entity_poly.type
_entity_poly.pdbx_seq_one_letter_code
_entity_poly.pdbx_strand_id
1 'polypeptide(L)' 'MLTETPFRPREKLLEKQRLFQSIHRHTYLKGPMDKLTSVAIPLALAASSLYMIGTGIYNMSNGIGKKE' A
#
# COMPACT_ATOMS: atom_id res chain seq x y z
N MET A 1 39.58 -4.58 18.29
CA MET A 1 38.33 -3.82 18.03
C MET A 1 37.20 -4.55 18.75
N LEU A 2 36.50 -3.87 19.66
CA LEU A 2 35.33 -4.43 20.33
C LEU A 2 34.19 -4.40 19.31
N THR A 3 33.77 -5.56 18.80
CA THR A 3 32.61 -5.65 17.90
C THR A 3 31.36 -5.56 18.76
N GLU A 4 30.66 -4.45 18.65
CA GLU A 4 29.37 -4.26 19.32
C GLU A 4 28.32 -5.18 18.68
N THR A 5 27.58 -5.90 19.52
CA THR A 5 26.49 -6.76 19.05
C THR A 5 25.27 -5.91 18.71
N PRO A 6 24.57 -6.17 17.59
CA PRO A 6 23.39 -5.41 17.22
C PRO A 6 22.28 -5.50 18.27
N PHE A 7 21.45 -4.45 18.39
CA PHE A 7 20.36 -4.34 19.36
C PHE A 7 19.30 -5.44 19.30
N ARG A 8 19.29 -6.22 18.21
CA ARG A 8 18.37 -7.34 18.00
C ARG A 8 19.19 -8.55 17.53
N PRO A 9 18.91 -9.75 18.08
CA PRO A 9 19.45 -10.99 17.56
C PRO A 9 19.06 -11.18 16.08
N ARG A 10 19.97 -11.71 15.25
CA ARG A 10 19.79 -11.81 13.80
C ARG A 10 18.90 -12.98 13.38
N GLU A 11 18.60 -13.91 14.29
CA GLU A 11 17.80 -15.11 14.06
C GLU A 11 16.40 -14.74 13.54
N LYS A 12 15.75 -13.74 14.16
CA LYS A 12 14.44 -13.23 13.73
C LYS A 12 14.47 -12.67 12.31
N LEU A 13 15.59 -12.05 11.91
CA LEU A 13 15.75 -11.51 10.57
C LEU A 13 15.91 -12.65 9.55
N LEU A 14 16.75 -13.65 9.87
CA LEU A 14 16.92 -14.85 9.05
C LEU A 14 15.62 -15.64 8.88
N GLU A 15 14.79 -15.73 9.92
CA GLU A 15 13.45 -16.32 9.83
C GLU A 15 12.55 -15.58 8.85
N LYS A 16 12.51 -14.23 8.93
CA LYS A 16 11.73 -13.41 7.99
C LYS A 16 12.27 -13.51 6.56
N GLN A 17 13.58 -13.59 6.38
CA GLN A 17 14.20 -13.82 5.07
C GLN A 17 13.75 -15.15 4.47
N ARG A 18 13.86 -16.25 5.23
CA ARG A 18 13.41 -17.58 4.79
C ARG A 18 11.92 -17.57 4.42
N LEU A 19 11.08 -16.95 5.24
CA LEU A 19 9.64 -16.83 4.98
C LEU A 19 9.35 -16.03 3.69
N PHE A 20 9.94 -14.85 3.50
CA PHE A 20 9.65 -14.04 2.32
C PHE A 20 10.32 -14.55 1.04
N GLN A 21 11.38 -15.35 1.16
CA GLN A 21 12.03 -16.03 0.03
C GLN A 21 11.28 -17.29 -0.40
N SER A 22 10.59 -18.00 0.51
CA SER A 22 9.79 -19.18 0.16
C SER A 22 8.46 -18.86 -0.53
N ILE A 23 8.00 -17.59 -0.46
CA ILE A 23 6.74 -17.15 -1.07
C ILE A 23 6.96 -16.73 -2.53
N HIS A 24 6.32 -17.48 -3.43
CA HIS A 24 6.34 -17.24 -4.88
C HIS A 24 5.27 -16.22 -5.30
N ARG A 25 5.45 -14.97 -4.90
CA ARG A 25 4.59 -13.82 -5.27
C ARG A 25 5.44 -12.59 -5.58
N HIS A 26 4.85 -11.62 -6.28
CA HIS A 26 5.46 -10.30 -6.43
C HIS A 26 5.71 -9.65 -5.06
N THR A 27 6.75 -8.82 -4.99
CA THR A 27 7.26 -8.24 -3.73
C THR A 27 6.19 -7.57 -2.88
N TYR A 28 5.23 -6.88 -3.48
CA TYR A 28 4.15 -6.15 -2.81
C TYR A 28 2.96 -7.02 -2.38
N LEU A 29 3.07 -8.36 -2.45
CA LEU A 29 2.00 -9.31 -2.09
C LEU A 29 2.52 -10.49 -1.24
N LYS A 30 3.71 -10.36 -0.67
CA LYS A 30 4.36 -11.48 0.04
C LYS A 30 3.85 -11.62 1.46
N GLY A 31 3.65 -10.51 2.17
CA GLY A 31 3.09 -10.50 3.52
C GLY A 31 1.58 -10.72 3.54
N PRO A 32 1.03 -11.30 4.62
CA PRO A 32 -0.42 -11.41 4.78
C PRO A 32 -1.11 -10.05 4.85
N MET A 33 -0.45 -9.05 5.44
CA MET A 33 -0.95 -7.67 5.53
C MET A 33 -0.87 -6.91 4.21
N ASP A 34 0.00 -7.34 3.29
CA ASP A 34 0.21 -6.68 2.00
C ASP A 34 -1.06 -6.70 1.14
N LYS A 35 -1.93 -7.71 1.31
CA LYS A 35 -3.23 -7.73 0.63
C LYS A 35 -4.13 -6.57 1.06
N LEU A 36 -4.11 -6.20 2.34
CA LEU A 36 -4.87 -5.07 2.84
C LEU A 36 -4.21 -3.75 2.39
N THR A 37 -2.91 -3.61 2.61
CA THR A 37 -2.18 -2.35 2.40
C THR A 37 -1.91 -2.03 0.94
N SER A 38 -1.69 -3.04 0.08
CA SER A 38 -1.31 -2.85 -1.32
C SER A 38 -2.44 -3.12 -2.32
N VAL A 39 -3.57 -3.69 -1.88
CA VAL A 39 -4.72 -3.95 -2.76
C VAL A 39 -5.98 -3.23 -2.27
N ALA A 40 -6.48 -3.56 -1.08
CA ALA A 40 -7.77 -3.05 -0.63
C ALA A 40 -7.79 -1.53 -0.42
N ILE A 41 -6.83 -1.00 0.36
CA ILE A 41 -6.77 0.45 0.66
C ILE A 41 -6.52 1.27 -0.61
N PRO A 42 -5.50 0.96 -1.45
CA PRO A 42 -5.23 1.77 -2.63
C PRO A 42 -6.36 1.71 -3.66
N LEU A 43 -7.00 0.55 -3.86
CA LEU A 43 -8.13 0.44 -4.80
C LEU A 43 -9.34 1.24 -4.34
N ALA A 44 -9.72 1.15 -3.06
CA ALA A 44 -10.84 1.92 -2.52
C ALA A 44 -10.57 3.44 -2.62
N LEU A 45 -9.34 3.87 -2.32
CA LEU A 45 -8.94 5.26 -2.43
C LEU A 45 -8.92 5.73 -3.89
N ALA A 46 -8.35 4.94 -4.80
CA ALA A 46 -8.29 5.28 -6.22
C ALA A 46 -9.70 5.36 -6.83
N ALA A 47 -10.58 4.40 -6.53
CA ALA A 47 -11.95 4.39 -7.04
C ALA A 47 -12.74 5.61 -6.55
N SER A 48 -12.71 5.90 -5.25
CA SER A 48 -13.39 7.08 -4.69
C SER A 48 -12.82 8.39 -5.25
N SER A 49 -11.50 8.48 -5.41
CA SER A 49 -10.85 9.67 -5.98
C SER A 49 -11.24 9.86 -7.45
N LEU A 50 -11.21 8.82 -8.27
CA LEU A 50 -11.62 8.87 -9.67
C LEU A 50 -13.09 9.27 -9.82
N TYR A 51 -13.96 8.75 -8.94
CA TYR A 51 -15.37 9.14 -8.93
C TYR A 51 -15.55 10.64 -8.63
N MET A 52 -14.88 11.16 -7.61
CA MET A 52 -14.93 12.59 -7.28
C MET A 52 -14.35 13.46 -8.40
N ILE A 53 -13.23 13.04 -9.01
CA ILE A 53 -12.62 13.75 -10.14
C ILE A 53 -13.59 13.79 -11.33
N GLY A 54 -14.17 12.64 -11.69
CA GLY A 54 -15.10 12.53 -12.81
C GLY A 54 -16.34 13.39 -12.61
N THR A 55 -16.96 13.32 -11.43
CA THR A 55 -18.13 14.15 -11.09
C THR A 55 -17.79 15.63 -11.01
N GLY A 56 -16.61 15.98 -10.49
CA GLY A 56 -16.10 17.35 -10.48
C GLY A 56 -15.95 17.92 -11.90
N ILE A 57 -15.29 17.18 -12.80
CA ILE A 57 -15.13 17.58 -14.20
C ILE A 57 -16.48 17.71 -14.89
N TYR A 58 -17.38 16.76 -14.69
CA TYR A 58 -18.74 16.80 -15.25
C TYR A 58 -19.53 18.01 -14.79
N ASN A 59 -19.49 18.34 -13.49
CA ASN A 59 -20.19 19.50 -12.97
C ASN A 59 -19.61 20.81 -13.51
N MET A 60 -18.29 20.92 -13.59
CA MET A 60 -17.61 22.09 -14.17
C MET A 60 -17.96 22.28 -15.65
N SER A 61 -17.96 21.20 -16.45
CA SER A 61 -18.24 21.29 -17.89
C SER A 61 -19.70 21.64 -18.21
N ASN A 62 -20.64 21.28 -17.33
CA ASN A 62 -22.07 21.57 -17.49
C ASN A 62 -22.53 22.82 -16.71
N GLY A 63 -21.62 23.50 -16.00
CA GLY A 63 -21.97 24.67 -15.17
C GLY A 63 -22.89 24.37 -14.00
N ILE A 64 -22.91 23.11 -13.53
CA ILE A 64 -23.75 22.61 -12.42
C ILE A 64 -23.05 22.87 -11.08
N GLY A 65 -23.83 23.16 -10.03
CA GLY A 65 -23.30 23.28 -8.65
C GLY A 65 -22.69 24.65 -8.33
N LYS A 66 -23.02 25.69 -9.10
CA LYS A 66 -22.73 27.08 -8.73
C LYS A 66 -23.47 27.43 -7.44
N LYS A 67 -22.77 28.07 -6.51
CA LYS A 67 -23.40 28.72 -5.37
C LYS A 67 -23.98 30.05 -5.85
N GLU A 68 -25.11 30.46 -5.30
CA GLU A 68 -25.68 31.80 -5.52
C GLU A 68 -24.66 32.90 -5.19
#